data_AF-A0A7V3CTP2-F1
#
_entry.id   AF-A0A7V3CTP2-F1
#
_cell.length_a   1.000
_cell.length_b   1.000
_cell.length_c   1.000
_cell.angle_alpha   90.00
_cell.angle_beta   90.00
_cell.angle_gamma   90.00
#
_symmetry.space_group_name_H-M   'P 1'
#
loop_
_entity.id
_entity.type
_entity.pdbx_description
1 polymer ?
#
loop_
_entity_poly.entity_id
_entity_poly.type
_entity_poly.pdbx_seq_one_letter_code
_entity_poly.pdbx_strand_id
1 'polypeptide(L)'
;MTCWQVEQKGKMFEVKCFDEICLKSPRNNTEALCLELIARWDNLLKNGVYYYGDYNGKNGNTMTAEFKNNYEVLEKVLRKYLNNGSDRVIVNPFVIKRRNFVNKIFSGGFPIEITINTTCKEMIGDLEFLQEGPDGKKAKKLVTDRQRGISYEEHGHTSDSMDYFLCSVFEAYFKN
;
A
#
# COMPACT_ATOMS: atom_id res chain seq x y z
N MET A 1 2.48 4.44 3.41
CA MET A 1 2.29 3.05 3.89
C MET A 1 0.86 2.90 4.34
N THR A 2 0.17 1.81 4.01
CA THR A 2 -1.22 1.56 4.43
C THR A 2 -1.28 0.31 5.30
N CYS A 3 -2.13 0.31 6.33
CA CYS A 3 -2.18 -0.75 7.33
C CYS A 3 -3.54 -1.45 7.28
N TRP A 4 -3.49 -2.78 7.11
CA TRP A 4 -4.67 -3.58 6.81
C TRP A 4 -4.83 -4.75 7.77
N GLN A 5 -6.07 -5.07 8.10
CA GLN A 5 -6.48 -6.29 8.78
C GLN A 5 -7.42 -7.07 7.87
N VAL A 6 -7.21 -8.39 7.78
CA VAL A 6 -8.07 -9.30 7.01
C VAL A 6 -8.61 -10.35 7.97
N GLU A 7 -9.93 -10.51 7.98
CA GLU A 7 -10.62 -11.54 8.75
C GLU A 7 -11.56 -12.31 7.82
N GLN A 8 -11.55 -13.65 7.89
CA GLN A 8 -12.51 -14.47 7.17
C GLN A 8 -13.69 -14.82 8.08
N LYS A 9 -14.89 -14.36 7.73
CA LYS A 9 -16.14 -14.68 8.42
C LYS A 9 -17.00 -15.57 7.53
N GLY A 10 -16.86 -16.88 7.73
CA GLY A 10 -17.51 -17.87 6.89
C GLY A 10 -17.01 -17.79 5.44
N LYS A 11 -17.91 -17.40 4.53
CA LYS A 11 -17.58 -17.24 3.10
C LYS A 11 -17.08 -15.84 2.74
N MET A 12 -17.25 -14.86 3.61
CA MET A 12 -16.90 -13.46 3.38
C MET A 12 -15.51 -13.15 3.97
N PHE A 13 -14.75 -12.30 3.30
CA PHE A 13 -13.56 -11.67 3.84
C PHE A 13 -13.86 -10.21 4.20
N GLU A 14 -13.67 -9.85 5.46
CA GLU A 14 -13.66 -8.46 5.90
C GLU A 14 -12.23 -7.91 5.83
N VAL A 15 -12.06 -6.82 5.09
CA VAL A 15 -10.76 -6.22 4.80
C VAL A 15 -10.79 -4.77 5.25
N LYS A 16 -10.11 -4.48 6.36
CA LYS A 16 -10.15 -3.17 7.01
C LYS A 16 -8.83 -2.43 6.87
N CYS A 17 -8.84 -1.29 6.18
CA CYS A 17 -7.75 -0.31 6.26
C CYS A 17 -7.93 0.46 7.57
N PHE A 18 -7.11 0.18 8.57
CA PHE A 18 -7.29 0.75 9.91
C PHE A 18 -6.40 1.96 10.18
N ASP A 19 -5.29 2.11 9.45
CA ASP A 19 -4.38 3.26 9.54
C ASP A 19 -3.67 3.50 8.20
N GLU A 20 -3.17 4.72 8.03
CA GLU A 20 -2.27 5.10 6.95
C GLU A 20 -1.15 6.00 7.50
N ILE A 21 0.05 5.81 6.95
CA ILE A 21 1.24 6.56 7.32
C ILE A 21 1.78 7.22 6.05
N CYS A 22 1.42 8.50 5.89
CA CYS A 22 1.77 9.35 4.75
C CYS A 22 2.58 10.57 5.22
N LEU A 23 3.79 10.30 5.76
CA LEU A 23 4.68 11.33 6.27
C LEU A 23 5.15 12.27 5.14
N LYS A 24 5.22 13.58 5.43
CA LYS A 24 5.73 14.59 4.50
C LYS A 24 7.26 14.71 4.62
N SER A 25 7.90 15.27 3.59
CA SER A 25 9.34 15.54 3.59
C SER A 25 9.76 16.38 4.81
N PRO A 26 10.90 16.08 5.47
CA PRO A 26 11.93 15.10 5.10
C PRO A 26 11.71 13.67 5.64
N ARG A 27 10.60 13.43 6.34
CA ARG A 27 10.28 12.13 6.96
C ARG A 27 9.55 11.15 6.03
N ASN A 28 9.49 11.44 4.73
CA ASN A 28 8.80 10.61 3.73
C ASN A 28 9.64 9.41 3.23
N ASN A 29 10.58 8.90 4.05
CA ASN A 29 11.45 7.78 3.71
C ASN A 29 11.04 6.50 4.47
N THR A 30 11.48 5.34 3.97
CA THR A 30 11.05 4.03 4.48
C THR A 30 11.38 3.80 5.95
N GLU A 31 12.55 4.24 6.43
CA GLU A 31 12.92 4.11 7.83
C GLU A 31 11.97 4.89 8.74
N ALA A 32 11.72 6.17 8.41
CA ALA A 32 10.81 7.02 9.18
C ALA A 32 9.38 6.48 9.20
N LEU A 33 8.91 5.90 8.08
CA LEU A 33 7.61 5.24 8.00
C LEU A 33 7.54 4.00 8.92
N CYS A 34 8.59 3.17 8.93
CA CYS A 34 8.65 1.98 9.78
C CYS A 34 8.73 2.34 11.27
N LEU A 35 9.50 3.37 11.63
CA LEU A 35 9.57 3.85 13.02
C LEU A 35 8.23 4.42 13.49
N GLU A 36 7.51 5.14 12.64
CA GLU A 36 6.17 5.63 12.93
C GLU A 36 5.16 4.48 13.10
N LEU A 37 5.25 3.43 12.26
CA LEU A 37 4.45 2.21 12.40
C LEU A 37 4.69 1.55 13.76
N ILE A 38 5.95 1.42 14.17
CA ILE A 38 6.32 0.88 15.49
C ILE A 38 5.75 1.75 16.60
N ALA A 39 5.92 3.07 16.52
CA ALA A 39 5.47 4.01 17.55
C ALA A 39 3.95 3.91 17.80
N ARG A 40 3.15 3.70 16.75
CA ARG A 40 1.70 3.58 16.84
C ARG A 40 1.22 2.19 17.23
N TRP A 41 1.91 1.14 16.78
CA TRP A 41 1.36 -0.21 16.73
C TRP A 41 2.29 -1.33 17.24
N ASP A 42 3.37 -1.04 18.00
CA ASP A 42 4.33 -2.03 18.55
C ASP A 42 3.64 -3.25 19.19
N ASN A 43 2.57 -3.05 19.96
CA ASN A 43 1.84 -4.16 20.59
C ASN A 43 1.13 -5.10 19.60
N LEU A 44 0.61 -4.55 18.49
CA LEU A 44 -0.02 -5.35 17.45
C LEU A 44 1.04 -6.09 16.62
N LEU A 45 2.14 -5.40 16.28
CA LEU A 45 3.23 -5.96 15.49
C LEU A 45 3.90 -7.17 16.18
N LYS A 46 3.86 -7.27 17.51
CA LYS A 46 4.37 -8.44 18.26
C LYS A 46 3.69 -9.76 17.88
N ASN A 47 2.48 -9.71 17.31
CA ASN A 47 1.80 -10.89 16.79
C ASN A 47 2.31 -11.34 15.41
N GLY A 48 3.29 -10.63 14.85
CA GLY A 48 3.79 -10.82 13.50
C GLY A 48 3.18 -9.83 12.51
N VAL A 49 3.94 -9.51 11.46
CA VAL A 49 3.48 -8.62 10.38
C VAL A 49 3.88 -9.17 9.01
N TYR A 50 2.99 -8.97 8.04
CA TYR A 50 3.22 -9.25 6.62
C TYR A 50 3.35 -7.93 5.87
N TYR A 51 4.25 -7.85 4.90
CA TYR A 51 4.40 -6.68 4.04
C TYR A 51 4.15 -7.03 2.58
N TYR A 52 3.54 -6.05 1.91
CA TYR A 52 3.11 -6.09 0.52
C TYR A 52 3.56 -4.79 -0.13
N GLY A 53 3.67 -4.76 -1.46
CA GLY A 53 4.01 -3.52 -2.13
C GLY A 53 4.44 -3.70 -3.57
N ASP A 54 4.99 -2.62 -4.12
CA ASP A 54 5.52 -2.55 -5.47
C ASP A 54 6.77 -3.43 -5.60
N TYR A 55 6.73 -4.41 -6.51
CA TYR A 55 7.85 -5.29 -6.81
C TYR A 55 9.12 -4.54 -7.22
N ASN A 56 8.97 -3.42 -7.95
CA ASN A 56 10.11 -2.60 -8.37
C ASN A 56 10.83 -1.98 -7.18
N GLY A 57 10.20 -1.91 -6.00
CA GLY A 57 10.87 -1.53 -4.76
C GLY A 57 11.97 -2.51 -4.33
N LYS A 58 12.05 -3.71 -4.92
CA LYS A 58 13.15 -4.67 -4.74
C LYS A 58 14.33 -4.39 -5.68
N ASN A 59 14.13 -3.62 -6.74
CA ASN A 59 15.20 -3.24 -7.64
C ASN A 59 16.15 -2.30 -6.89
N GLY A 60 17.45 -2.53 -7.07
CA GLY A 60 18.49 -1.76 -6.40
C GLY A 60 18.45 -0.30 -6.81
N ASN A 61 17.79 0.55 -6.02
CA ASN A 61 17.89 1.99 -6.14
C ASN A 61 18.83 2.44 -5.03
N THR A 62 20.00 2.91 -5.42
CA THR A 62 21.10 3.45 -4.60
C THR A 62 20.59 4.43 -3.55
N MET A 63 20.17 3.93 -2.38
CA MET A 63 19.72 4.77 -1.27
C MET A 63 20.86 5.03 -0.29
N THR A 64 21.79 4.09 -0.11
CA THR A 64 23.09 4.26 0.57
C THR A 64 24.04 3.11 0.16
N ALA A 65 25.30 3.13 0.60
CA ALA A 65 26.20 1.97 0.47
C ALA A 65 25.77 0.76 1.31
N GLU A 66 24.90 0.95 2.32
CA GLU A 66 24.46 -0.08 3.26
C GLU A 66 23.18 -0.80 2.80
N PHE A 67 22.26 -0.10 2.12
CA PHE A 67 20.99 -0.66 1.65
C PHE A 67 20.81 -0.49 0.15
N LYS A 68 20.54 -1.61 -0.52
CA LYS A 68 20.29 -1.66 -1.96
C LYS A 68 18.88 -1.20 -2.31
N ASN A 69 17.90 -1.40 -1.42
CA ASN A 69 16.52 -1.05 -1.72
C ASN A 69 15.67 -0.77 -0.46
N ASN A 70 14.42 -0.32 -0.66
CA ASN A 70 13.49 0.02 0.42
C ASN A 70 13.08 -1.18 1.29
N TYR A 71 12.97 -2.37 0.71
CA TYR A 71 12.59 -3.56 1.47
C TYR A 71 13.69 -4.00 2.43
N GLU A 72 14.97 -3.88 2.07
CA GLU A 72 16.08 -4.16 2.99
C GLU A 72 16.05 -3.22 4.21
N VAL A 73 15.72 -1.94 4.02
CA VAL A 73 15.53 -0.98 5.12
C VAL A 73 14.35 -1.40 5.99
N LEU A 74 13.21 -1.74 5.39
CA LEU A 74 12.02 -2.22 6.11
C LEU A 74 12.33 -3.48 6.92
N GLU A 75 12.99 -4.46 6.32
CA GLU A 75 13.37 -5.73 6.95
C GLU A 75 14.33 -5.52 8.12
N LYS A 76 15.29 -4.59 7.99
CA LYS A 76 16.18 -4.23 9.11
C LYS A 76 15.40 -3.61 10.27
N VAL A 77 14.56 -2.61 10.01
CA VAL A 77 13.84 -1.88 11.06
C VAL A 77 12.77 -2.75 11.73
N LEU A 78 12.06 -3.58 10.95
CA LEU A 78 10.97 -4.43 11.45
C LEU A 78 11.41 -5.83 11.86
N ARG A 79 12.71 -6.18 11.79
CA ARG A 79 13.24 -7.54 11.97
C ARG A 79 12.62 -8.34 13.12
N LYS A 80 12.41 -7.72 14.29
CA LYS A 80 11.87 -8.39 15.48
C LYS A 80 10.39 -8.82 15.36
N TYR A 81 9.68 -8.33 14.34
CA TYR A 81 8.26 -8.66 14.06
C TYR A 81 8.08 -9.53 12.82
N LEU A 82 9.16 -9.78 12.08
CA LEU A 82 9.11 -10.52 10.81
C LEU A 82 9.44 -11.99 11.01
N ASN A 83 8.89 -12.82 10.15
CA ASN A 83 9.24 -14.23 9.98
C ASN A 83 9.49 -14.54 8.49
N ASN A 84 9.92 -15.75 8.17
CA ASN A 84 10.23 -16.15 6.79
C ASN A 84 9.05 -16.03 5.82
N GLY A 85 7.82 -15.96 6.31
CA GLY A 85 6.61 -15.76 5.51
C GLY A 85 6.13 -14.31 5.46
N SER A 86 6.85 -13.35 6.05
CA SER A 86 6.44 -11.95 6.12
C SER A 86 6.45 -11.24 4.77
N ASP A 87 7.36 -11.60 3.86
CA ASP A 87 7.40 -11.06 2.50
C ASP A 87 6.25 -11.63 1.66
N ARG A 88 5.32 -10.75 1.25
CA ARG A 88 4.20 -11.08 0.37
C ARG A 88 4.19 -10.25 -0.91
N VAL A 89 5.34 -9.67 -1.28
CA VAL A 89 5.49 -8.88 -2.50
C VAL A 89 5.51 -9.80 -3.72
N ILE A 90 4.49 -9.66 -4.58
CA ILE A 90 4.38 -10.37 -5.85
C ILE A 90 4.86 -9.49 -7.00
N VAL A 91 5.19 -10.10 -8.15
CA VAL A 91 5.49 -9.35 -9.38
C VAL A 91 4.29 -8.46 -9.74
N ASN A 92 4.58 -7.19 -10.02
CA ASN A 92 3.55 -6.18 -10.31
C ASN A 92 2.61 -6.61 -11.44
N PRO A 93 1.32 -6.83 -11.16
CA PRO A 93 0.37 -7.07 -12.23
C PRO A 93 0.11 -5.81 -13.06
N PHE A 94 -0.40 -5.95 -14.29
CA PHE A 94 -0.75 -4.82 -15.15
C PHE A 94 -1.75 -3.88 -14.48
N VAL A 95 -1.48 -2.57 -14.53
CA VAL A 95 -2.27 -1.50 -13.86
C VAL A 95 -3.77 -1.64 -14.14
N ILE A 96 -4.15 -1.83 -15.41
CA ILE A 96 -5.55 -1.97 -15.83
C ILE A 96 -6.20 -3.19 -15.16
N LYS A 97 -5.49 -4.33 -15.11
CA LYS A 97 -5.99 -5.55 -14.49
C LYS A 97 -6.21 -5.37 -12.98
N ARG A 98 -5.27 -4.71 -12.29
CA ARG A 98 -5.38 -4.41 -10.85
C ARG A 98 -6.58 -3.52 -10.56
N ARG A 99 -6.73 -2.42 -11.29
CA ARG A 99 -7.85 -1.50 -11.15
C ARG A 99 -9.19 -2.20 -11.37
N ASN A 100 -9.31 -2.99 -12.45
CA ASN A 100 -10.55 -3.71 -12.74
C ASN A 100 -10.90 -4.73 -11.65
N PHE A 101 -9.89 -5.39 -11.08
CA PHE A 101 -10.08 -6.30 -9.95
C PHE A 101 -10.61 -5.57 -8.71
N VAL A 102 -9.98 -4.46 -8.34
CA VAL A 102 -10.39 -3.63 -7.20
C VAL A 102 -11.81 -3.08 -7.39
N ASN A 103 -12.13 -2.55 -8.58
CA ASN A 103 -13.47 -2.08 -8.90
C ASN A 103 -14.51 -3.20 -8.81
N LYS A 104 -14.17 -4.43 -9.23
CA LYS A 104 -15.04 -5.60 -9.12
C LYS A 104 -15.27 -6.01 -7.66
N ILE A 105 -14.31 -5.82 -6.76
CA ILE A 105 -14.52 -5.99 -5.32
C ILE A 105 -15.54 -4.96 -4.82
N PHE A 106 -15.33 -3.67 -5.10
CA PHE A 106 -16.25 -2.60 -4.68
C PHE A 106 -17.67 -2.76 -5.25
N SER A 107 -17.82 -3.35 -6.44
CA SER A 107 -19.14 -3.64 -7.02
C SER A 107 -19.78 -4.94 -6.50
N GLY A 108 -19.20 -5.60 -5.49
CA GLY A 108 -19.73 -6.83 -4.90
C GLY A 108 -19.52 -8.10 -5.74
N GLY A 109 -18.58 -8.08 -6.70
CA GLY A 109 -18.29 -9.21 -7.59
C GLY A 109 -17.51 -10.36 -6.93
N PHE A 110 -17.07 -10.18 -5.68
CA PHE A 110 -16.35 -11.16 -4.88
C PHE A 110 -16.86 -11.12 -3.43
N PRO A 111 -16.70 -12.20 -2.64
CA PRO A 111 -17.06 -12.20 -1.23
C PRO A 111 -15.98 -11.51 -0.39
N ILE A 112 -15.69 -10.25 -0.72
CA ILE A 112 -14.69 -9.40 -0.08
C ILE A 112 -15.35 -8.05 0.21
N GLU A 113 -15.37 -7.67 1.47
CA GLU A 113 -15.91 -6.39 1.93
C GLU A 113 -14.75 -5.50 2.41
N ILE A 114 -14.62 -4.32 1.81
CA ILE A 114 -13.57 -3.36 2.16
C ILE A 114 -14.16 -2.25 3.03
N THR A 115 -13.56 -2.02 4.19
CA THR A 115 -13.86 -0.87 5.04
C THR A 115 -12.62 0.00 5.22
N ILE A 116 -12.75 1.30 5.02
CA ILE A 116 -11.67 2.28 5.24
C ILE A 116 -11.98 3.08 6.50
N ASN A 117 -11.04 3.11 7.45
CA ASN A 117 -11.16 3.97 8.62
C ASN A 117 -11.21 5.44 8.17
N THR A 118 -12.12 6.22 8.76
CA THR A 118 -12.32 7.63 8.43
C THR A 118 -11.10 8.50 8.71
N THR A 119 -10.13 8.01 9.49
CA THR A 119 -8.83 8.68 9.71
C THR A 119 -7.86 8.53 8.53
N CYS A 120 -8.09 7.60 7.60
CA CYS A 120 -7.25 7.37 6.43
C CYS A 120 -7.60 8.36 5.30
N LYS A 121 -7.27 9.63 5.48
CA LYS A 121 -7.66 10.75 4.62
C LYS A 121 -7.05 10.68 3.21
N GLU A 122 -5.80 10.26 3.09
CA GLU A 122 -5.10 10.15 1.80
C GLU A 122 -5.67 8.97 1.00
N MET A 123 -5.95 7.83 1.65
CA MET A 123 -6.67 6.69 1.04
C MET A 123 -8.06 7.09 0.56
N ILE A 124 -8.85 7.74 1.41
CA ILE A 124 -10.20 8.21 1.04
C ILE A 124 -10.10 9.19 -0.13
N GLY A 125 -9.18 10.16 -0.07
CA GLY A 125 -8.95 11.10 -1.15
C GLY A 125 -8.56 10.43 -2.47
N ASP A 126 -7.69 9.42 -2.42
CA ASP A 126 -7.36 8.61 -3.60
C ASP A 126 -8.60 7.89 -4.17
N LEU A 127 -9.46 7.33 -3.33
CA LEU A 127 -10.65 6.60 -3.78
C LEU A 127 -11.73 7.54 -4.33
N GLU A 128 -11.85 8.75 -3.79
CA GLU A 128 -12.86 9.74 -4.20
C GLU A 128 -12.44 10.54 -5.44
N PHE A 129 -11.15 10.89 -5.56
CA PHE A 129 -10.70 11.89 -6.54
C PHE A 129 -9.83 11.33 -7.67
N LEU A 130 -9.26 10.13 -7.54
CA LEU A 130 -8.42 9.57 -8.59
C LEU A 130 -9.26 9.11 -9.78
N GLN A 131 -9.00 9.71 -10.95
CA GLN A 131 -9.75 9.44 -12.16
C GLN A 131 -9.10 8.37 -13.05
N GLU A 132 -9.89 7.76 -13.91
CA GLU A 132 -9.40 6.96 -15.04
C GLU A 132 -8.88 7.87 -16.15
N GLY A 133 -7.65 7.61 -16.59
CA GLY A 133 -7.03 8.32 -17.71
C GLY A 133 -7.49 7.76 -19.06
N PRO A 134 -7.21 8.47 -20.17
CA PRO A 134 -7.57 8.02 -21.51
C PRO A 134 -6.95 6.68 -21.93
N ASP A 135 -5.83 6.30 -21.31
CA ASP A 135 -5.14 5.03 -21.56
C ASP A 135 -5.67 3.88 -20.68
N GLY A 136 -6.76 4.11 -19.93
CA GLY A 136 -7.33 3.16 -19.00
C GLY A 136 -6.49 2.94 -17.74
N LYS A 137 -5.46 3.75 -17.47
CA LYS A 137 -4.72 3.72 -16.21
C LYS A 137 -5.24 4.77 -15.25
N LYS A 138 -4.62 4.88 -14.08
CA LYS A 138 -4.91 5.92 -13.10
C LYS A 138 -4.33 7.26 -13.58
N ALA A 139 -5.16 8.29 -13.69
CA ALA A 139 -4.75 9.63 -14.07
C ALA A 139 -4.18 10.37 -12.85
N LYS A 140 -2.88 10.21 -12.60
CA LYS A 140 -2.19 10.91 -11.51
C LYS A 140 -1.90 12.35 -11.92
N LYS A 141 -2.65 13.29 -11.34
CA LYS A 141 -2.48 14.72 -11.62
C LYS A 141 -1.23 15.24 -10.90
N LEU A 142 -0.37 15.92 -11.66
CA LEU A 142 0.75 16.67 -11.10
C LEU A 142 0.25 18.03 -10.60
N VAL A 143 0.55 18.33 -9.34
CA VAL A 143 0.28 19.63 -8.70
C VAL A 143 1.61 20.28 -8.34
N THR A 144 1.75 21.57 -8.62
CA THR A 144 2.95 22.34 -8.30
C THR A 144 2.72 23.16 -7.04
N ASP A 145 3.49 22.87 -5.99
CA ASP A 145 3.62 23.74 -4.83
C ASP A 145 4.47 24.96 -5.24
N ARG A 146 3.81 26.09 -5.47
CA ARG A 146 4.47 27.34 -5.89
C ARG A 146 5.39 27.92 -4.82
N GLN A 147 5.16 27.61 -3.54
CA GLN A 147 6.00 28.11 -2.45
C GLN A 147 7.31 27.32 -2.36
N ARG A 148 7.25 26.00 -2.61
CA ARG A 148 8.41 25.11 -2.56
C ARG A 148 9.08 24.90 -3.92
N GLY A 149 8.42 25.27 -5.02
CA GLY A 149 8.90 25.07 -6.38
C GLY A 149 8.94 23.60 -6.81
N ILE A 150 8.16 22.74 -6.17
CA ILE A 150 8.16 21.28 -6.38
C ILE A 150 6.83 20.84 -6.96
N SER A 151 6.88 19.99 -7.99
CA SER A 151 5.71 19.29 -8.53
C SER A 151 5.63 17.88 -7.96
N TYR A 152 4.44 17.45 -7.56
CA TYR A 152 4.19 16.10 -7.06
C TYR A 152 2.85 15.57 -7.55
N GLU A 153 2.70 14.24 -7.57
CA GLU A 153 1.42 13.58 -7.83
C GLU A 153 0.53 13.70 -6.59
N GLU A 154 -0.60 14.38 -6.73
CA GLU A 154 -1.52 14.67 -5.62
C GLU A 154 -2.22 13.41 -5.09
N HIS A 155 -2.61 12.53 -6.01
CA HIS A 155 -3.34 11.29 -5.72
C HIS A 155 -2.70 10.09 -6.42
N GLY A 156 -3.00 8.90 -5.91
CA GLY A 156 -2.69 7.61 -6.51
C GLY A 156 -1.69 6.75 -5.75
N HIS A 157 -1.12 7.24 -4.65
CA HIS A 157 -0.10 6.50 -3.88
C HIS A 157 -0.70 5.44 -2.97
N THR A 158 -1.75 5.82 -2.22
CA THR A 158 -2.43 4.92 -1.28
C THR A 158 -3.32 3.91 -2.00
N SER A 159 -3.96 4.30 -3.10
CA SER A 159 -4.70 3.35 -3.96
C SER A 159 -3.75 2.37 -4.65
N ASP A 160 -2.57 2.79 -5.11
CA ASP A 160 -1.58 1.82 -5.62
C ASP A 160 -1.12 0.86 -4.52
N SER A 161 -0.88 1.37 -3.31
CA SER A 161 -0.58 0.52 -2.15
C SER A 161 -1.70 -0.49 -1.87
N MET A 162 -2.98 -0.08 -1.98
CA MET A 162 -4.13 -0.96 -1.84
C MET A 162 -4.19 -2.01 -2.95
N ASP A 163 -3.96 -1.62 -4.22
CA ASP A 163 -3.95 -2.54 -5.35
C ASP A 163 -2.93 -3.67 -5.13
N TYR A 164 -1.70 -3.33 -4.75
CA TYR A 164 -0.66 -4.33 -4.49
C TYR A 164 -1.03 -5.28 -3.35
N PHE A 165 -1.62 -4.75 -2.29
CA PHE A 165 -2.09 -5.54 -1.15
C PHE A 165 -3.22 -6.50 -1.57
N LEU A 166 -4.28 -5.99 -2.19
CA LEU A 166 -5.45 -6.79 -2.56
C LEU A 166 -5.11 -7.85 -3.62
N CYS A 167 -4.30 -7.50 -4.62
CA CYS A 167 -3.88 -8.46 -5.65
C CYS A 167 -3.02 -9.61 -5.07
N SER A 168 -2.25 -9.34 -4.01
CA SER A 168 -1.42 -10.36 -3.37
C SER A 168 -2.22 -11.21 -2.37
N VAL A 169 -3.00 -10.59 -1.47
CA VAL A 169 -3.83 -11.30 -0.49
C VAL A 169 -4.89 -12.18 -1.17
N PHE A 170 -5.50 -11.67 -2.23
CA PHE A 170 -6.58 -12.36 -2.96
C PHE A 170 -6.12 -12.85 -4.33
N GLU A 171 -4.87 -13.32 -4.41
CA GLU A 171 -4.25 -13.75 -5.68
C GLU A 171 -5.11 -14.82 -6.41
N ALA A 172 -5.76 -15.71 -5.66
CA ALA A 172 -6.66 -16.72 -6.22
C ALA A 172 -7.87 -16.09 -6.96
N TYR A 173 -8.46 -15.02 -6.42
CA TYR A 173 -9.54 -14.30 -7.09
C TYR A 173 -9.02 -13.41 -8.22
N PHE A 174 -7.80 -12.89 -8.11
CA PHE A 174 -7.18 -12.02 -9.10
C PHE A 174 -6.73 -12.75 -10.37
N LYS A 175 -6.34 -14.03 -10.24
CA LYS A 175 -5.91 -14.86 -11.37
C LYS A 175 -7.08 -15.44 -12.17
N ASN A 176 -8.23 -15.65 -11.53
CA ASN A 176 -9.49 -16.11 -12.15
C ASN A 176 -10.22 -14.97 -12.89
#